data_AF-A0A924MIR2-F1
#
_entry.id   AF-A0A924MIR2-F1
#
_cell.length_a   1.000
_cell.length_b   1.000
_cell.length_c   1.000
_cell.angle_alpha   90.00
_cell.angle_beta   90.00
_cell.angle_gamma   90.00
#
_symmetry.space_group_name_H-M   'P 1'
#
loop_
_entity.id
_entity.type
_entity.pdbx_description
1 polymer ?
#
loop_
_entity_poly.entity_id
_entity_poly.type
_entity_poly.pdbx_seq_one_letter_code
_entity_poly.pdbx_strand_id
1 'polypeptide(L)'
;SRKNDGFGNTTLQIGDADQLAVKTGIITINDFRQKNIAQGLEGAPLAVYGDYLLFNHPTENRILLNIGGISNFTFLPVNVNFESILSTDVGPGNKMMDQFINRINSQLFYDKNGEMATLGNVNEELLNELLNHDFFELSFPKSTGPELFNLNYLDSAILKCKTKDLSNENIMATLNFFTAKTIELAIKKTTKNLKNAAIYISGGGHHNILLVSNLKRLLAGFSLKNISDLGVNPDAKEALLFAILANETIAGDYKDFNKETLSMGKISLPL
;
A
#
# COMPACT_ATOMS: atom_id res chain seq x y z
N SER A 1 1.36 22.89 -2.95
CA SER A 1 1.77 23.55 -1.71
C SER A 1 1.56 25.06 -1.83
N ARG A 2 0.71 25.63 -0.99
CA ARG A 2 0.79 27.04 -0.57
C ARG A 2 0.64 27.00 0.94
N LYS A 3 1.74 27.22 1.66
CA LYS A 3 1.73 27.45 3.11
C LYS A 3 1.00 28.79 3.31
N ASN A 4 -0.14 28.77 3.98
CA ASN A 4 -0.89 29.95 4.38
C ASN A 4 -1.12 29.84 5.90
N ASP A 5 -0.19 30.40 6.66
CA ASP A 5 -0.43 31.50 7.58
C ASP A 5 -1.72 31.37 8.45
N GLY A 6 -1.59 30.70 9.60
CA GLY A 6 -2.55 30.78 10.73
C GLY A 6 -3.70 29.77 10.75
N PHE A 7 -4.10 29.20 9.61
CA PHE A 7 -5.13 28.18 9.53
C PHE A 7 -4.49 26.88 9.01
N GLY A 8 -4.65 25.78 9.76
CA GLY A 8 -4.05 24.48 9.42
C GLY A 8 -4.52 23.91 8.07
N ASN A 9 -4.10 22.69 7.77
CA ASN A 9 -4.55 21.98 6.57
C ASN A 9 -6.10 21.87 6.54
N THR A 10 -6.70 21.75 5.36
CA THR A 10 -8.16 21.58 5.19
C THR A 10 -8.47 20.52 4.15
N THR A 11 -9.68 19.96 4.20
CA THR A 11 -10.17 18.98 3.23
C THR A 11 -11.66 19.19 2.99
N LEU A 12 -12.13 18.85 1.79
CA LEU A 12 -13.53 18.91 1.41
C LEU A 12 -13.93 17.55 0.84
N GLN A 13 -14.95 16.93 1.45
CA GLN A 13 -15.68 15.80 0.90
C GLN A 13 -17.08 16.30 0.57
N ILE A 14 -17.59 15.95 -0.61
CA ILE A 14 -18.96 16.28 -1.02
C ILE A 14 -19.88 15.09 -0.81
N GLY A 15 -21.16 15.38 -0.60
CA GLY A 15 -22.21 14.40 -0.27
C GLY A 15 -23.04 14.94 0.88
N ASP A 16 -24.30 15.28 0.61
CA ASP A 16 -25.21 15.81 1.62
C ASP A 16 -25.73 14.65 2.49
N ALA A 17 -25.19 14.55 3.69
CA ALA A 17 -25.53 13.50 4.63
C ALA A 17 -26.91 13.67 5.27
N ASP A 18 -27.44 14.90 5.35
CA ASP A 18 -28.81 15.12 5.82
C ASP A 18 -29.81 14.64 4.76
N GLN A 19 -29.53 14.91 3.48
CA GLN A 19 -30.32 14.34 2.37
C GLN A 19 -30.29 12.81 2.39
N LEU A 20 -29.14 12.19 2.70
CA LEU A 20 -29.03 10.75 2.81
C LEU A 20 -29.80 10.20 4.01
N ALA A 21 -29.66 10.82 5.18
CA ALA A 21 -30.32 10.41 6.41
C ALA A 21 -31.85 10.51 6.28
N VAL A 22 -32.36 11.62 5.74
CA VAL A 22 -33.80 11.82 5.51
C VAL A 22 -34.37 10.82 4.50
N LYS A 23 -33.67 10.59 3.37
CA LYS A 23 -34.17 9.68 2.31
C LYS A 23 -34.15 8.21 2.71
N THR A 24 -33.17 7.81 3.51
CA THR A 24 -33.00 6.41 3.91
C THR A 24 -33.68 6.07 5.23
N GLY A 25 -33.95 7.07 6.08
CA GLY A 25 -34.39 6.86 7.45
C GLY A 25 -33.29 6.31 8.37
N ILE A 26 -32.02 6.39 7.94
CA ILE A 26 -30.87 5.79 8.64
C ILE A 26 -29.94 6.92 9.13
N ILE A 27 -29.47 6.82 10.37
CA ILE A 27 -28.42 7.71 10.90
C ILE A 27 -27.20 7.62 9.99
N THR A 28 -26.76 8.76 9.48
CA THR A 28 -25.65 8.83 8.53
C THR A 28 -24.44 9.48 9.19
N ILE A 29 -23.29 8.80 9.13
CA ILE A 29 -22.00 9.34 9.57
C ILE A 29 -21.20 9.79 8.35
N ASN A 30 -20.69 11.02 8.35
CA ASN A 30 -19.95 11.62 7.25
C ASN A 30 -18.70 12.36 7.73
N ASP A 31 -17.93 13.01 6.84
CA ASP A 31 -16.83 13.92 7.19
C ASP A 31 -15.69 13.31 8.05
N PHE A 32 -15.40 12.03 7.85
CA PHE A 32 -14.40 11.27 8.64
C PHE A 32 -13.00 11.92 8.68
N ARG A 33 -12.60 12.68 7.66
CA ARG A 33 -11.25 13.26 7.56
C ARG A 33 -11.08 14.56 8.32
N GLN A 34 -12.14 15.36 8.47
CA GLN A 34 -12.02 16.74 8.93
C GLN A 34 -11.51 16.84 10.38
N LYS A 35 -11.99 15.95 11.27
CA LYS A 35 -11.55 15.96 12.68
C LYS A 35 -10.10 15.52 12.84
N ASN A 36 -9.64 14.56 12.02
CA ASN A 36 -8.22 14.17 11.96
C ASN A 36 -7.34 15.36 11.60
N ILE A 37 -7.74 16.13 10.57
CA ILE A 37 -7.02 17.33 10.14
C ILE A 37 -7.07 18.45 11.19
N ALA A 38 -8.20 18.62 11.87
CA ALA A 38 -8.35 19.63 12.92
C ALA A 38 -7.40 19.39 14.12
N GLN A 39 -6.95 18.16 14.33
CA GLN A 39 -5.93 17.81 15.32
C GLN A 39 -4.48 17.99 14.82
N GLY A 40 -4.30 18.49 13.59
CA GLY A 40 -2.98 18.69 12.99
C GLY A 40 -2.43 17.46 12.26
N LEU A 41 -3.22 16.39 12.12
CA LEU A 41 -2.88 15.24 11.28
C LEU A 41 -3.25 15.48 9.81
N GLU A 42 -2.92 14.55 8.91
CA GLU A 42 -3.05 14.77 7.46
C GLU A 42 -4.46 14.44 6.90
N GLY A 43 -5.36 13.83 7.67
CA GLY A 43 -6.67 13.40 7.19
C GLY A 43 -6.66 12.14 6.32
N ALA A 44 -5.50 11.52 6.18
CA ALA A 44 -5.24 10.35 5.35
C ALA A 44 -3.92 9.68 5.76
N PRO A 45 -3.71 8.39 5.40
CA PRO A 45 -4.71 7.46 4.90
C PRO A 45 -5.58 6.90 6.03
N LEU A 46 -6.92 7.07 5.92
CA LEU A 46 -7.87 6.44 6.86
C LEU A 46 -7.86 4.91 6.78
N ALA A 47 -7.34 4.35 5.69
CA ALA A 47 -7.22 2.91 5.48
C ALA A 47 -6.49 2.20 6.63
N VAL A 48 -5.53 2.87 7.27
CA VAL A 48 -4.76 2.32 8.40
C VAL A 48 -5.66 2.01 9.61
N TYR A 49 -6.69 2.82 9.86
CA TYR A 49 -7.67 2.55 10.91
C TYR A 49 -8.50 1.31 10.60
N GLY A 50 -8.98 1.18 9.36
CA GLY A 50 -9.71 0.00 8.92
C GLY A 50 -8.83 -1.24 8.97
N ASP A 51 -7.58 -1.14 8.53
CA ASP A 51 -6.63 -2.24 8.58
C ASP A 51 -6.36 -2.71 10.01
N TYR A 52 -6.22 -1.78 10.95
CA TYR A 52 -6.12 -2.12 12.37
C TYR A 52 -7.37 -2.84 12.87
N LEU A 53 -8.55 -2.23 12.69
CA LEU A 53 -9.79 -2.74 13.27
C LEU A 53 -10.23 -4.08 12.65
N LEU A 54 -9.96 -4.28 11.36
CA LEU A 54 -10.32 -5.50 10.63
C LEU A 54 -9.31 -6.62 10.80
N PHE A 55 -8.02 -6.28 10.82
CA PHE A 55 -6.96 -7.26 10.59
C PHE A 55 -5.94 -7.33 11.72
N ASN A 56 -6.08 -6.60 12.82
CA ASN A 56 -5.25 -6.86 13.99
C ASN A 56 -5.46 -8.29 14.53
N HIS A 57 -4.43 -8.88 15.13
CA HIS A 57 -4.49 -10.24 15.66
C HIS A 57 -3.72 -10.36 16.98
N PRO A 58 -4.27 -11.04 18.00
CA PRO A 58 -3.67 -11.10 19.34
C PRO A 58 -2.35 -11.88 19.41
N THR A 59 -2.01 -12.66 18.38
CA THR A 59 -0.82 -13.56 18.39
C THR A 59 -0.06 -13.64 17.07
N GLU A 60 -0.51 -12.98 16.00
CA GLU A 60 0.12 -13.03 14.67
C GLU A 60 0.51 -11.62 14.24
N ASN A 61 1.79 -11.40 13.91
CA ASN A 61 2.22 -10.15 13.29
C ASN A 61 1.77 -10.18 11.83
N ARG A 62 1.15 -9.12 11.33
CA ARG A 62 0.61 -9.11 9.96
C ARG A 62 1.20 -7.98 9.14
N ILE A 63 1.57 -8.30 7.91
CA ILE A 63 1.95 -7.34 6.87
C ILE A 63 0.88 -7.39 5.81
N LEU A 64 0.11 -6.32 5.69
CA LEU A 64 -0.87 -6.14 4.62
C LEU A 64 -0.15 -5.48 3.45
N LEU A 65 0.32 -6.29 2.50
CA LEU A 65 1.12 -5.85 1.35
C LEU A 65 0.21 -5.59 0.15
N ASN A 66 0.11 -4.35 -0.30
CA ASN A 66 -0.58 -4.00 -1.53
C ASN A 66 0.42 -3.79 -2.68
N ILE A 67 0.25 -4.54 -3.77
CA ILE A 67 1.08 -4.43 -4.98
C ILE A 67 0.25 -3.77 -6.08
N GLY A 68 0.22 -2.44 -6.06
CA GLY A 68 -0.43 -1.59 -7.06
C GLY A 68 0.57 -1.09 -8.11
N GLY A 69 0.41 0.15 -8.58
CA GLY A 69 1.45 0.81 -9.38
C GLY A 69 2.74 1.04 -8.58
N ILE A 70 2.58 1.45 -7.32
CA ILE A 70 3.58 1.47 -6.26
C ILE A 70 3.20 0.39 -5.25
N SER A 71 4.20 -0.27 -4.68
CA SER A 71 4.02 -1.24 -3.61
C SER A 71 4.06 -0.54 -2.26
N ASN A 72 3.13 -0.86 -1.38
CA ASN A 72 3.12 -0.38 0.00
C ASN A 72 2.67 -1.49 0.95
N PHE A 73 2.97 -1.34 2.23
CA PHE A 73 2.39 -2.20 3.24
C PHE A 73 1.96 -1.44 4.47
N THR A 74 1.02 -2.03 5.20
CA THR A 74 0.71 -1.73 6.59
C THR A 74 1.16 -2.89 7.46
N PHE A 75 2.00 -2.60 8.45
CA PHE A 75 2.48 -3.56 9.44
C PHE A 75 1.67 -3.43 10.72
N LEU A 76 1.01 -4.52 11.10
CA LEU A 76 0.18 -4.67 12.30
C LEU A 76 0.92 -5.58 13.29
N PRO A 77 1.56 -5.02 14.34
CA PRO A 77 2.29 -5.81 15.31
C PRO A 77 1.33 -6.41 16.34
N VAL A 78 1.73 -7.53 16.94
CA VAL A 78 0.97 -8.17 18.02
C VAL A 78 0.94 -7.31 19.28
N ASN A 79 -0.22 -7.22 19.94
CA ASN A 79 -0.40 -6.66 21.30
C ASN A 79 0.19 -5.26 21.48
N VAL A 80 0.08 -4.41 20.47
CA VAL A 80 0.50 -3.02 20.55
C VAL A 80 -0.61 -2.07 20.13
N ASN A 81 -0.49 -0.85 20.63
CA ASN A 81 -1.43 0.24 20.35
C ASN A 81 -1.30 0.69 18.90
N PHE A 82 -2.33 1.37 18.40
CA PHE A 82 -2.39 1.93 17.04
C PHE A 82 -1.13 2.71 16.60
N GLU A 83 -0.47 3.42 17.53
CA GLU A 83 0.76 4.18 17.27
C GLU A 83 1.94 3.33 16.79
N SER A 84 1.90 2.02 17.05
CA SER A 84 2.94 1.08 16.60
C SER A 84 2.69 0.56 15.19
N ILE A 85 1.56 0.93 14.57
CA ILE A 85 1.27 0.58 13.19
C ILE A 85 2.14 1.40 12.27
N LEU A 86 2.78 0.71 11.35
CA LEU A 86 3.62 1.33 10.34
C LEU A 86 2.98 1.15 8.97
N SER A 87 2.64 2.25 8.30
CA SER A 87 2.25 2.25 6.88
C SER A 87 3.31 2.96 6.06
N THR A 88 3.80 2.34 4.98
CA THR A 88 4.89 2.90 4.19
C THR A 88 4.85 2.41 2.75
N ASP A 89 5.29 3.27 1.84
CA ASP A 89 5.66 2.84 0.50
C ASP A 89 7.01 2.13 0.52
N VAL A 90 7.12 1.13 -0.34
CA VAL A 90 8.25 0.18 -0.41
C VAL A 90 9.11 0.47 -1.63
N GLY A 91 8.49 0.89 -2.73
CA GLY A 91 9.13 1.03 -4.03
C GLY A 91 8.14 0.75 -5.16
N PRO A 92 8.61 0.44 -6.38
CA PRO A 92 7.72 0.15 -7.49
C PRO A 92 6.84 -1.07 -7.22
N GLY A 93 5.65 -1.05 -7.81
CA GLY A 93 4.83 -2.24 -8.03
C GLY A 93 4.80 -2.55 -9.51
N ASN A 94 3.61 -2.58 -10.11
CA ASN A 94 3.43 -2.90 -11.52
C ASN A 94 3.77 -1.74 -12.47
N LYS A 95 3.76 -0.48 -12.00
CA LYS A 95 3.73 0.68 -12.91
C LYS A 95 4.91 0.75 -13.87
N MET A 96 6.13 0.43 -13.40
CA MET A 96 7.30 0.41 -14.28
C MET A 96 7.24 -0.70 -15.32
N MET A 97 6.75 -1.89 -14.95
CA MET A 97 6.54 -3.00 -15.89
C MET A 97 5.46 -2.66 -16.91
N ASP A 98 4.34 -2.08 -16.46
CA ASP A 98 3.23 -1.63 -17.31
C ASP A 98 3.68 -0.56 -18.31
N GLN A 99 4.45 0.42 -17.84
CA GLN A 99 5.02 1.45 -18.70
C GLN A 99 6.02 0.85 -19.71
N PHE A 100 6.84 -0.12 -19.29
CA PHE A 100 7.84 -0.72 -20.16
C PHE A 100 7.20 -1.60 -21.24
N ILE A 101 6.20 -2.43 -20.88
CA ILE A 101 5.49 -3.24 -21.88
C ILE A 101 4.75 -2.38 -22.90
N ASN A 102 4.17 -1.26 -22.44
CA ASN A 102 3.49 -0.34 -23.33
C ASN A 102 4.46 0.40 -24.29
N ARG A 103 5.67 0.72 -23.81
CA ARG A 103 6.73 1.33 -24.62
C ARG A 103 7.14 0.42 -25.77
N ILE A 104 7.26 -0.89 -25.54
CA ILE A 104 7.67 -1.86 -26.58
C ILE A 104 6.50 -2.30 -27.47
N ASN A 105 5.27 -2.29 -26.94
CA ASN A 105 4.05 -2.60 -27.68
C ASN A 105 2.87 -1.79 -27.14
N SER A 106 2.43 -0.79 -27.89
CA SER A 106 1.37 0.15 -27.48
C SER A 106 -0.02 -0.49 -27.31
N GLN A 107 -0.22 -1.72 -27.77
CA GLN A 107 -1.46 -2.49 -27.58
C GLN A 107 -1.49 -3.24 -26.23
N LEU A 108 -0.36 -3.34 -25.54
CA LEU A 108 -0.25 -3.98 -24.24
C LEU A 108 -0.21 -2.93 -23.13
N PHE A 109 -0.99 -3.14 -22.07
CA PHE A 109 -1.07 -2.23 -20.93
C PHE A 109 -0.38 -2.77 -19.66
N TYR A 110 -0.16 -4.08 -19.59
CA TYR A 110 0.50 -4.77 -18.48
C TYR A 110 1.03 -6.13 -18.96
N ASP A 111 2.02 -6.68 -18.26
CA ASP A 111 2.54 -8.03 -18.51
C ASP A 111 1.60 -9.09 -17.92
N LYS A 112 0.69 -9.60 -18.74
CA LYS A 112 -0.32 -10.56 -18.31
C LYS A 112 0.35 -11.81 -17.73
N ASN A 113 0.01 -12.13 -16.48
CA ASN A 113 0.59 -13.24 -15.71
C ASN A 113 2.13 -13.19 -15.52
N GLY A 114 2.82 -12.15 -15.97
CA GLY A 114 4.29 -12.13 -16.06
C GLY A 114 4.83 -12.95 -17.25
N GLU A 115 4.06 -13.12 -18.32
CA GLU A 115 4.41 -13.94 -19.49
C GLU A 115 5.72 -13.48 -20.15
N MET A 116 5.88 -12.18 -20.41
CA MET A 116 7.12 -11.66 -20.98
C MET A 116 8.29 -11.76 -20.00
N ALA A 117 8.05 -11.40 -18.73
CA ALA A 117 9.07 -11.49 -17.69
C ALA A 117 9.60 -12.94 -17.53
N THR A 118 8.76 -13.95 -17.76
CA THR A 118 9.12 -15.37 -17.63
C THR A 118 10.02 -15.86 -18.77
N LEU A 119 10.01 -15.18 -19.93
CA LEU A 119 10.87 -15.51 -21.07
C LEU A 119 12.30 -14.97 -20.89
N GLY A 120 12.49 -14.04 -19.96
CA GLY A 120 13.78 -13.40 -19.70
C GLY A 120 14.53 -14.01 -18.53
N ASN A 121 15.78 -13.59 -18.40
CA ASN A 121 16.60 -13.81 -17.21
C ASN A 121 16.86 -12.47 -16.52
N VAL A 122 16.89 -12.50 -15.18
CA VAL A 122 17.25 -11.33 -14.39
C VAL A 122 18.69 -10.93 -14.73
N ASN A 123 18.87 -9.67 -15.12
CA ASN A 123 20.18 -9.08 -15.31
C ASN A 123 20.64 -8.44 -14.00
N GLU A 124 21.62 -9.08 -13.36
CA GLU A 124 22.13 -8.66 -12.05
C GLU A 124 22.74 -7.26 -12.05
N GLU A 125 23.40 -6.83 -13.15
CA GLU A 125 23.97 -5.49 -13.23
C GLU A 125 22.88 -4.41 -13.26
N LEU A 126 21.86 -4.58 -14.09
CA LEU A 126 20.71 -3.68 -14.15
C LEU A 126 19.95 -3.70 -12.82
N LEU A 127 19.76 -4.87 -12.21
CA LEU A 127 19.14 -4.97 -10.89
C LEU A 127 19.90 -4.15 -9.83
N ASN A 128 21.23 -4.26 -9.82
CA ASN A 128 22.06 -3.50 -8.89
C ASN A 128 21.93 -1.99 -9.12
N GLU A 129 21.94 -1.53 -10.38
CA GLU A 129 21.71 -0.12 -10.68
C GLU A 129 20.30 0.36 -10.31
N LEU A 130 19.28 -0.48 -10.49
CA LEU A 130 17.91 -0.18 -10.07
C LEU A 130 17.77 -0.09 -8.54
N LEU A 131 18.52 -0.90 -7.78
CA LEU A 131 18.53 -0.86 -6.31
C LEU A 131 19.42 0.26 -5.75
N ASN A 132 20.29 0.85 -6.57
CA ASN A 132 21.25 1.88 -6.16
C ASN A 132 20.61 3.28 -6.15
N HIS A 133 19.71 3.51 -5.18
CA HIS A 133 19.06 4.80 -4.98
C HIS A 133 18.75 5.04 -3.49
N ASP A 134 19.03 6.27 -3.02
CA ASP A 134 18.92 6.69 -1.61
C ASP A 134 17.54 6.43 -1.00
N PHE A 135 16.49 6.41 -1.83
CA PHE A 135 15.13 6.06 -1.41
C PHE A 135 15.10 4.74 -0.60
N PHE A 136 15.87 3.73 -0.99
CA PHE A 136 15.84 2.43 -0.32
C PHE A 136 16.52 2.45 1.06
N GLU A 137 17.38 3.43 1.32
CA GLU A 137 18.07 3.62 2.60
C GLU A 137 17.21 4.34 3.64
N LEU A 138 16.27 5.17 3.18
CA LEU A 138 15.37 5.95 4.05
C LEU A 138 14.68 5.09 5.12
N SER A 139 14.53 5.68 6.31
CA SER A 139 13.72 5.13 7.41
C SER A 139 12.24 5.12 7.05
N PHE A 140 11.49 4.25 7.73
CA PHE A 140 10.03 4.23 7.63
C PHE A 140 9.41 5.13 8.71
N PRO A 141 8.21 5.70 8.47
CA PRO A 141 7.45 5.65 7.23
C PRO A 141 8.07 6.53 6.13
N LYS A 142 7.89 6.13 4.88
CA LYS A 142 8.26 6.93 3.70
C LYS A 142 7.21 6.77 2.61
N SER A 143 7.15 7.74 1.71
CA SER A 143 6.23 7.74 0.57
C SER A 143 6.98 7.94 -0.74
N THR A 144 6.41 7.43 -1.82
CA THR A 144 6.91 7.58 -3.18
C THR A 144 5.77 7.46 -4.19
N GLY A 145 6.08 7.70 -5.45
CA GLY A 145 5.11 7.66 -6.52
C GLY A 145 5.75 7.41 -7.88
N PRO A 146 4.92 7.39 -8.93
CA PRO A 146 5.36 7.27 -10.32
C PRO A 146 6.32 8.40 -10.74
N GLU A 147 6.40 9.51 -10.01
CA GLU A 147 7.38 10.57 -10.25
C GLU A 147 8.83 10.11 -10.05
N LEU A 148 9.08 9.17 -9.13
CA LEU A 148 10.40 8.59 -8.93
C LEU A 148 10.56 7.31 -9.76
N PHE A 149 9.66 6.35 -9.57
CA PHE A 149 9.76 5.04 -10.20
C PHE A 149 9.01 5.00 -11.54
N ASN A 150 9.70 5.46 -12.59
CA ASN A 150 9.18 5.50 -13.96
C ASN A 150 10.24 5.08 -14.99
N LEU A 151 9.89 5.19 -16.27
CA LEU A 151 10.79 4.84 -17.35
C LEU A 151 12.08 5.66 -17.40
N ASN A 152 12.10 6.92 -16.95
CA ASN A 152 13.36 7.69 -16.91
C ASN A 152 14.32 7.11 -15.86
N TYR A 153 13.78 6.58 -14.75
CA TYR A 153 14.56 5.84 -13.75
C TYR A 153 15.18 4.58 -14.36
N LEU A 154 14.38 3.81 -15.12
CA LEU A 154 14.86 2.63 -15.85
C LEU A 154 15.92 2.99 -16.88
N ASP A 155 15.69 4.01 -17.72
CA ASP A 155 16.61 4.44 -18.76
C ASP A 155 17.95 4.89 -18.15
N SER A 156 17.90 5.60 -17.02
CA SER A 156 19.10 5.99 -16.27
C SER A 156 19.85 4.78 -15.72
N ALA A 157 19.16 3.75 -15.22
CA ALA A 157 19.78 2.52 -14.76
C ALA A 157 20.40 1.72 -15.92
N ILE A 158 19.74 1.64 -17.07
CA ILE A 158 20.26 1.00 -18.28
C ILE A 158 21.53 1.70 -18.77
N LEU A 159 21.58 3.03 -18.76
CA LEU A 159 22.77 3.79 -19.16
C LEU A 159 23.97 3.56 -18.23
N LYS A 160 23.73 3.28 -16.95
CA LYS A 160 24.78 2.99 -15.97
C LYS A 160 25.22 1.53 -15.97
N CYS A 161 24.32 0.61 -16.34
CA CYS A 161 24.65 -0.81 -16.40
C CYS A 161 25.65 -1.07 -17.54
N LYS A 162 26.55 -2.05 -17.35
CA LYS A 162 27.62 -2.34 -18.32
C LYS A 162 27.21 -3.39 -19.34
N THR A 163 26.06 -4.03 -19.14
CA THR A 163 25.50 -5.04 -20.02
C THR A 163 25.12 -4.41 -21.36
N LYS A 164 25.69 -4.94 -22.44
CA LYS A 164 25.30 -4.58 -23.80
C LYS A 164 24.11 -5.42 -24.26
N ASP A 165 23.28 -4.84 -25.13
CA ASP A 165 22.20 -5.53 -25.83
C ASP A 165 21.20 -6.26 -24.91
N LEU A 166 20.73 -5.55 -23.88
CA LEU A 166 19.65 -6.04 -23.01
C LEU A 166 18.37 -6.28 -23.81
N SER A 167 17.94 -7.54 -23.89
CA SER A 167 16.66 -7.88 -24.49
C SER A 167 15.49 -7.35 -23.66
N ASN A 168 14.34 -7.13 -24.31
CA ASN A 168 13.13 -6.66 -23.63
C ASN A 168 12.67 -7.63 -22.54
N GLU A 169 12.79 -8.93 -22.79
CA GLU A 169 12.45 -10.00 -21.84
C GLU A 169 13.34 -9.93 -20.61
N ASN A 170 14.66 -9.74 -20.78
CA ASN A 170 15.59 -9.59 -19.65
C ASN A 170 15.31 -8.31 -18.84
N ILE A 171 14.98 -7.20 -19.50
CA ILE A 171 14.57 -5.96 -18.80
C ILE A 171 13.30 -6.23 -17.98
N MET A 172 12.29 -6.86 -18.59
CA MET A 172 11.03 -7.16 -17.91
C MET A 172 11.22 -8.12 -16.72
N ALA A 173 12.02 -9.19 -16.90
CA ALA A 173 12.41 -10.11 -15.83
C ALA A 173 13.10 -9.38 -14.67
N THR A 174 13.99 -8.44 -15.00
CA THR A 174 14.73 -7.63 -14.02
C THR A 174 13.80 -6.68 -13.26
N LEU A 175 12.87 -5.99 -13.94
CA LEU A 175 11.88 -5.12 -13.30
C LEU A 175 10.93 -5.91 -12.36
N ASN A 176 10.51 -7.10 -12.78
CA ASN A 176 9.70 -7.99 -11.96
C ASN A 176 10.45 -8.40 -10.69
N PHE A 177 11.69 -8.83 -10.84
CA PHE A 177 12.52 -9.23 -9.70
C PHE A 177 12.89 -8.04 -8.81
N PHE A 178 13.14 -6.86 -9.37
CA PHE A 178 13.37 -5.61 -8.65
C PHE A 178 12.19 -5.25 -7.74
N THR A 179 10.95 -5.39 -8.24
CA THR A 179 9.74 -5.23 -7.42
C THR A 179 9.73 -6.21 -6.25
N ALA A 180 9.97 -7.50 -6.51
CA ALA A 180 10.02 -8.52 -5.46
C ALA A 180 11.12 -8.24 -4.42
N LYS A 181 12.29 -7.78 -4.88
CA LYS A 181 13.47 -7.54 -4.06
C LYS A 181 13.30 -6.33 -3.14
N THR A 182 12.72 -5.25 -3.64
CA THR A 182 12.44 -4.05 -2.82
C THR A 182 11.41 -4.36 -1.72
N ILE A 183 10.38 -5.16 -2.03
CA ILE A 183 9.43 -5.70 -1.05
C ILE A 183 10.13 -6.55 0.00
N GLU A 184 10.98 -7.49 -0.41
CA GLU A 184 11.70 -8.34 0.54
C GLU A 184 12.59 -7.52 1.49
N LEU A 185 13.37 -6.58 0.97
CA LEU A 185 14.24 -5.72 1.78
C LEU A 185 13.43 -4.92 2.82
N ALA A 186 12.30 -4.33 2.40
CA ALA A 186 11.45 -3.55 3.28
C ALA A 186 10.81 -4.41 4.37
N ILE A 187 10.27 -5.58 4.03
CA ILE A 187 9.68 -6.52 4.99
C ILE A 187 10.74 -6.98 5.99
N LYS A 188 11.92 -7.43 5.53
CA LYS A 188 13.00 -7.87 6.42
C LYS A 188 13.51 -6.75 7.33
N LYS A 189 13.54 -5.50 6.85
CA LYS A 189 13.89 -4.32 7.67
C LYS A 189 12.87 -4.13 8.81
N THR A 190 11.58 -4.25 8.52
CA THR A 190 10.50 -4.11 9.51
C THR A 190 10.44 -5.26 10.51
N THR A 191 10.71 -6.50 10.08
CA THR A 191 10.49 -7.70 10.90
C THR A 191 11.76 -8.32 11.47
N LYS A 192 12.90 -7.62 11.44
CA LYS A 192 14.24 -8.17 11.74
C LYS A 192 14.33 -9.00 13.04
N ASN A 193 13.52 -8.69 14.05
CA ASN A 193 13.52 -9.35 15.36
C ASN A 193 12.17 -9.99 15.73
N LEU A 194 11.25 -10.11 14.78
CA LEU A 194 9.91 -10.62 15.04
C LEU A 194 9.84 -12.12 14.76
N LYS A 195 9.05 -12.81 15.58
CA LYS A 195 8.61 -14.19 15.32
C LYS A 195 7.20 -14.16 14.75
N ASN A 196 6.88 -15.12 13.90
CA ASN A 196 5.51 -15.36 13.39
C ASN A 196 4.88 -14.14 12.70
N ALA A 197 5.49 -13.70 11.60
CA ALA A 197 4.89 -12.71 10.71
C ALA A 197 4.25 -13.38 9.48
N ALA A 198 2.99 -13.05 9.23
CA ALA A 198 2.27 -13.43 8.02
C ALA A 198 2.12 -12.22 7.10
N ILE A 199 2.19 -12.47 5.80
CA ILE A 199 2.08 -11.47 4.75
C ILE A 199 0.80 -11.77 3.98
N TYR A 200 -0.09 -10.78 3.89
CA TYR A 200 -1.34 -10.86 3.16
C TYR A 200 -1.26 -9.92 1.96
N ILE A 201 -1.26 -10.48 0.74
CA ILE A 201 -1.10 -9.72 -0.49
C ILE A 201 -2.47 -9.26 -1.01
N SER A 202 -2.52 -8.01 -1.46
CA SER A 202 -3.61 -7.40 -2.22
C SER A 202 -3.09 -6.66 -3.47
N GLY A 203 -4.01 -6.10 -4.25
CA GLY A 203 -3.71 -5.31 -5.45
C GLY A 203 -3.43 -6.17 -6.69
N GLY A 204 -3.31 -5.51 -7.85
CA GLY A 204 -3.19 -6.19 -9.14
C GLY A 204 -1.95 -7.08 -9.26
N GLY A 205 -0.87 -6.77 -8.54
CA GLY A 205 0.39 -7.53 -8.59
C GLY A 205 0.28 -8.95 -8.03
N HIS A 206 -0.75 -9.26 -7.23
CA HIS A 206 -1.06 -10.63 -6.82
C HIS A 206 -1.32 -11.56 -8.03
N HIS A 207 -1.84 -11.03 -9.14
CA HIS A 207 -2.10 -11.80 -10.35
C HIS A 207 -0.86 -12.09 -11.20
N ASN A 208 0.28 -11.43 -10.90
CA ASN A 208 1.54 -11.70 -11.59
C ASN A 208 2.20 -12.94 -10.97
N ILE A 209 2.10 -14.07 -11.66
CA ILE A 209 2.53 -15.39 -11.15
C ILE A 209 4.03 -15.40 -10.86
N LEU A 210 4.84 -14.82 -11.76
CA LEU A 210 6.28 -14.73 -11.57
C LEU A 210 6.65 -13.86 -10.36
N LEU A 211 5.98 -12.72 -10.16
CA LEU A 211 6.21 -11.83 -9.03
C LEU A 211 5.90 -12.53 -7.70
N VAL A 212 4.75 -13.21 -7.62
CA VAL A 212 4.38 -13.97 -6.42
C VAL A 212 5.36 -15.12 -6.18
N SER A 213 5.82 -15.80 -7.23
CA SER A 213 6.86 -16.85 -7.12
C SER A 213 8.18 -16.29 -6.57
N ASN A 214 8.61 -15.13 -7.08
CA ASN A 214 9.81 -14.43 -6.60
C ASN A 214 9.67 -14.04 -5.13
N LEU A 215 8.51 -13.50 -4.71
CA LEU A 215 8.23 -13.18 -3.32
C LEU A 215 8.28 -14.41 -2.42
N LYS A 216 7.63 -15.52 -2.80
CA LYS A 216 7.67 -16.78 -2.04
C LYS A 216 9.10 -17.27 -1.84
N ARG A 217 9.95 -17.18 -2.88
CA ARG A 217 11.36 -17.56 -2.80
C ARG A 217 12.16 -16.64 -1.87
N LEU A 218 12.04 -15.33 -2.03
CA LEU A 218 12.80 -14.34 -1.26
C LEU A 218 12.37 -14.27 0.22
N LEU A 219 11.11 -14.61 0.49
CA LEU A 219 10.47 -14.57 1.80
C LEU A 219 10.11 -15.97 2.31
N ALA A 220 10.94 -16.97 2.02
CA ALA A 220 10.69 -18.39 2.36
C ALA A 220 10.48 -18.70 3.87
N GLY A 221 10.67 -17.74 4.77
CA GLY A 221 10.37 -17.84 6.20
C GLY A 221 9.03 -17.22 6.62
N PHE A 222 8.28 -16.62 5.70
CA PHE A 222 7.00 -15.97 5.97
C PHE A 222 5.84 -16.76 5.36
N SER A 223 4.68 -16.71 6.01
CA SER A 223 3.45 -17.21 5.42
C SER A 223 2.91 -16.16 4.44
N LEU A 224 2.94 -16.45 3.15
CA LEU A 224 2.42 -15.57 2.09
C LEU A 224 1.01 -16.02 1.70
N LYS A 225 0.01 -15.19 2.00
CA LYS A 225 -1.42 -15.46 1.84
C LYS A 225 -2.10 -14.38 0.99
N ASN A 226 -3.31 -14.62 0.53
CA ASN A 226 -4.12 -13.57 -0.10
C ASN A 226 -4.89 -12.81 0.99
N ILE A 227 -5.09 -11.50 0.85
CA ILE A 227 -5.89 -10.73 1.81
C ILE A 227 -7.34 -11.25 1.94
N SER A 228 -7.88 -11.87 0.90
CA SER A 228 -9.21 -12.52 0.93
C SER A 228 -9.28 -13.69 1.91
N ASP A 229 -8.15 -14.30 2.28
CA ASP A 229 -8.09 -15.34 3.32
C ASP A 229 -8.47 -14.77 4.71
N LEU A 230 -8.48 -13.44 4.88
CA LEU A 230 -8.97 -12.76 6.08
C LEU A 230 -10.49 -12.55 6.09
N GLY A 231 -11.21 -13.05 5.08
CA GLY A 231 -12.67 -12.97 5.01
C GLY A 231 -13.22 -11.62 4.52
N VAL A 232 -12.37 -10.75 3.99
CA VAL A 232 -12.78 -9.45 3.43
C VAL A 232 -12.62 -9.45 1.92
N ASN A 233 -13.70 -9.14 1.20
CA ASN A 233 -13.63 -8.91 -0.24
C ASN A 233 -12.79 -7.64 -0.51
N PRO A 234 -11.71 -7.71 -1.32
CA PRO A 234 -10.88 -6.55 -1.65
C PRO A 234 -11.67 -5.36 -2.19
N ASP A 235 -12.69 -5.60 -3.04
CA ASP A 235 -13.53 -4.54 -3.62
C ASP A 235 -14.45 -3.87 -2.59
N ALA A 236 -14.72 -4.55 -1.48
CA ALA A 236 -15.54 -4.03 -0.38
C ALA A 236 -14.72 -3.40 0.74
N LYS A 237 -13.39 -3.49 0.71
CA LYS A 237 -12.50 -3.08 1.82
C LYS A 237 -12.71 -1.61 2.21
N GLU A 238 -12.79 -0.70 1.23
CA GLU A 238 -12.99 0.72 1.52
C GLU A 238 -14.39 1.03 2.07
N ALA A 239 -15.44 0.38 1.53
CA ALA A 239 -16.79 0.52 2.06
C ALA A 239 -16.89 -0.01 3.50
N LEU A 240 -16.25 -1.15 3.77
CA LEU A 240 -16.19 -1.75 5.09
C LEU A 240 -15.43 -0.87 6.10
N LEU A 241 -14.34 -0.23 5.67
CA LEU A 241 -13.63 0.77 6.47
C LEU A 241 -14.60 1.87 6.94
N PHE A 242 -15.38 2.47 6.03
CA PHE A 242 -16.30 3.55 6.41
C PHE A 242 -17.46 3.05 7.29
N ALA A 243 -17.95 1.84 7.05
CA ALA A 243 -18.95 1.22 7.92
C ALA A 243 -18.42 1.01 9.34
N ILE A 244 -17.16 0.58 9.47
CA ILE A 244 -16.50 0.41 10.77
C ILE A 244 -16.25 1.75 11.43
N LEU A 245 -15.75 2.76 10.71
CA LEU A 245 -15.58 4.09 11.27
C LEU A 245 -16.92 4.66 11.77
N ALA A 246 -18.01 4.44 11.03
CA ALA A 246 -19.35 4.82 11.48
C ALA A 246 -19.77 4.07 12.76
N ASN A 247 -19.49 2.77 12.86
CA ASN A 247 -19.69 1.99 14.08
C ASN A 247 -18.91 2.57 15.25
N GLU A 248 -17.60 2.83 15.07
CA GLU A 248 -16.75 3.39 16.11
C GLU A 248 -17.21 4.77 16.57
N THR A 249 -17.74 5.60 15.67
CA THR A 249 -18.32 6.91 16.02
C THR A 249 -19.53 6.79 16.95
N ILE A 250 -20.37 5.76 16.76
CA ILE A 250 -21.62 5.58 17.53
C ILE A 250 -21.42 4.74 18.79
N ALA A 251 -20.64 3.65 18.68
CA ALA A 251 -20.59 2.57 19.66
C ALA A 251 -19.17 2.13 20.05
N GLY A 252 -18.13 2.76 19.52
CA GLY A 252 -16.73 2.40 19.79
C GLY A 252 -16.31 2.64 21.24
N ASP A 253 -15.52 1.72 21.80
CA ASP A 253 -14.84 1.91 23.08
C ASP A 253 -13.41 2.36 22.80
N TYR A 254 -13.11 3.64 23.02
CA TYR A 254 -11.87 4.27 22.59
C TYR A 254 -10.60 3.84 23.37
N LYS A 255 -10.65 2.74 24.14
CA LYS A 255 -9.55 2.32 25.03
C LYS A 255 -8.29 1.86 24.31
N ASP A 256 -8.41 1.38 23.07
CA ASP A 256 -7.27 0.87 22.28
C ASP A 256 -6.49 1.96 21.52
N PHE A 257 -7.02 3.19 21.48
CA PHE A 257 -6.37 4.37 20.90
C PHE A 257 -5.98 5.35 22.03
N ASN A 258 -4.68 5.59 22.25
CA ASN A 258 -4.25 6.47 23.34
C ASN A 258 -4.78 7.91 23.19
N LYS A 259 -5.43 8.39 24.25
CA LYS A 259 -5.68 9.78 24.73
C LYS A 259 -6.22 10.87 23.80
N GLU A 260 -6.31 10.67 22.50
CA GLU A 260 -7.01 11.55 21.56
C GLU A 260 -8.00 10.72 20.76
N THR A 261 -9.08 10.35 21.44
CA THR A 261 -10.22 9.61 20.91
C THR A 261 -10.76 10.29 19.64
N LEU A 262 -10.36 9.81 18.46
CA LEU A 262 -10.91 10.31 17.21
C LEU A 262 -12.30 9.72 17.04
N SER A 263 -13.30 10.35 17.66
CA SER A 263 -14.69 10.23 17.21
C SER A 263 -14.75 10.82 15.81
N MET A 264 -14.45 10.02 14.80
CA MET A 264 -14.37 10.50 13.42
C MET A 264 -15.75 10.89 12.92
N GLY A 265 -15.79 11.90 12.07
CA GLY A 265 -17.01 12.26 11.37
C GLY A 265 -18.05 13.03 12.18
N LYS A 266 -19.19 13.24 11.52
CA LYS A 266 -20.35 14.01 11.99
C LYS A 266 -21.61 13.18 11.82
N ILE A 267 -22.55 13.35 12.74
CA ILE A 267 -23.82 12.63 12.77
C ILE A 267 -24.90 13.47 12.08
N SER A 268 -25.53 12.90 11.06
CA SER A 268 -26.79 13.38 10.47
C SER A 268 -27.92 12.46 10.89
N LEU A 269 -28.95 13.04 11.53
CA LEU A 269 -30.10 12.29 12.02
C LEU A 269 -31.22 12.24 10.96
N PRO A 270 -32.00 11.15 10.88
CA PRO A 270 -33.23 11.13 10.10
C PRO A 270 -34.30 12.04 10.74
N LEU A 271 -35.43 12.24 10.04
CA LEU A 271 -36.59 12.99 10.54
C LEU A 271 -37.23 12.34 11.77
#